data_AF-A0A183EKL9-F1
#
_entry.id   AF-A0A183EKL9-F1
#
_cell.length_a   1.000
_cell.length_b   1.000
_cell.length_c   1.000
_cell.angle_alpha   90.00
_cell.angle_beta   90.00
_cell.angle_gamma   90.00
#
_symmetry.space_group_name_H-M   'P 1'
#
loop_
_entity.id
_entity.type
_entity.pdbx_description
1 polymer ?
#
loop_
_entity_poly.entity_id
_entity_poly.type
_entity_poly.pdbx_seq_one_letter_code
_entity_poly.pdbx_strand_id
1 'polypeptide(L)'
;MPIECTRWLLSKIVRAAANANSDHSLAAIRIVPSGSKCQKRPLTGRCQKWPKREQKRQLRAQQKLKQKAEKDALRAAAAAATTVVEKTKQDEKVADPSDPQEYFKLRAAMIEERRSKGINPFPHKFHVSIALAKFIAQYDYLEKDVILEDVVHSVAGRIFSKREAGGKLIFYDLHGEGTRLQVLANAR
;
A
#
# COMPACT_ATOMS: atom_id res chain seq x y z
N MET A 1 -0.84 47.31 2.52
CA MET A 1 0.42 48.03 2.28
C MET A 1 1.15 48.17 3.60
N PRO A 2 2.46 47.91 3.67
CA PRO A 2 3.24 46.86 3.00
C PRO A 2 3.80 45.91 4.11
N ILE A 3 4.88 45.10 4.03
CA ILE A 3 5.99 44.89 3.09
C ILE A 3 6.23 43.37 2.99
N GLU A 4 6.59 42.89 1.79
CA GLU A 4 6.97 41.49 1.53
C GLU A 4 8.45 41.24 1.86
N CYS A 5 8.83 40.01 2.22
CA CYS A 5 10.25 39.62 2.25
C CYS A 5 10.48 38.37 1.39
N THR A 6 11.02 38.61 0.20
CA THR A 6 11.14 37.66 -0.91
C THR A 6 12.31 36.69 -0.78
N ARG A 7 12.09 35.42 -1.17
CA ARG A 7 13.12 34.62 -1.86
C ARG A 7 12.46 33.51 -2.71
N TRP A 8 12.21 33.77 -3.98
CA TRP A 8 13.09 33.34 -5.10
C TRP A 8 13.46 31.85 -5.02
N LEU A 9 12.81 30.95 -5.77
CA LEU A 9 12.85 30.79 -7.25
C LEU A 9 14.24 30.40 -7.76
N LEU A 10 14.44 29.14 -8.15
CA LEU A 10 15.51 28.68 -9.08
C LEU A 10 15.33 27.20 -9.47
N SER A 11 15.61 26.87 -10.75
CA SER A 11 16.14 25.59 -11.29
C SER A 11 15.66 24.24 -10.69
N LYS A 12 15.10 23.25 -11.41
CA LYS A 12 15.04 22.95 -12.85
C LYS A 12 16.38 22.67 -13.59
N ILE A 13 17.13 21.65 -13.12
CA ILE A 13 18.29 20.92 -13.73
C ILE A 13 18.64 19.77 -12.74
N VAL A 14 19.10 18.54 -13.02
CA VAL A 14 19.49 17.69 -14.19
C VAL A 14 18.47 16.52 -14.29
N ARG A 15 18.11 15.82 -15.40
CA ARG A 15 18.61 15.63 -16.80
C ARG A 15 19.64 14.52 -17.11
N ALA A 16 19.56 13.34 -16.46
CA ALA A 16 20.25 12.09 -16.86
C ALA A 16 19.50 10.86 -16.29
N ALA A 17 19.57 9.62 -16.77
CA ALA A 17 19.87 8.94 -18.05
C ALA A 17 20.06 7.43 -17.69
N ALA A 18 19.60 6.52 -18.56
CA ALA A 18 20.01 5.10 -18.74
C ALA A 18 20.32 4.20 -17.49
N ASN A 19 19.57 3.12 -17.21
CA ASN A 19 19.43 1.86 -17.99
C ASN A 19 20.59 0.84 -17.84
N ALA A 20 20.47 -0.03 -16.82
CA ALA A 20 21.00 -1.41 -16.69
C ALA A 20 20.38 -1.97 -15.38
N ASN A 21 19.57 -3.03 -15.30
CA ASN A 21 19.52 -4.37 -15.93
C ASN A 21 20.46 -5.41 -15.28
N SER A 22 20.04 -6.67 -15.27
CA SER A 22 20.68 -7.88 -14.69
C SER A 22 20.96 -7.90 -13.17
N ASP A 23 19.97 -8.37 -12.42
CA ASP A 23 19.97 -9.68 -11.73
C ASP A 23 21.09 -10.13 -10.77
N HIS A 24 20.62 -10.58 -9.61
CA HIS A 24 20.98 -11.82 -8.90
C HIS A 24 22.29 -12.56 -9.26
N SER A 25 23.16 -12.74 -8.26
CA SER A 25 23.45 -14.10 -7.73
C SER A 25 24.30 -14.12 -6.45
N LEU A 26 24.02 -15.15 -5.63
CA LEU A 26 24.93 -16.07 -4.92
C LEU A 26 26.39 -15.62 -4.59
N ALA A 27 26.98 -16.01 -3.46
CA ALA A 27 26.47 -16.66 -2.24
C ALA A 27 27.51 -16.51 -1.11
N ALA A 28 27.12 -16.79 0.13
CA ALA A 28 28.07 -16.87 1.23
C ALA A 28 28.92 -18.17 1.15
N ILE A 29 30.23 -18.04 1.02
CA ILE A 29 31.18 -19.15 1.18
C ILE A 29 32.12 -18.84 2.36
N ARG A 30 31.83 -19.44 3.51
CA ARG A 30 32.80 -19.67 4.59
C ARG A 30 33.39 -21.06 4.40
N ILE A 31 34.71 -21.17 4.23
CA ILE A 31 35.44 -22.43 4.42
C ILE A 31 36.59 -22.17 5.38
N VAL A 32 36.79 -23.11 6.30
CA VAL A 32 37.78 -23.09 7.39
C VAL A 32 38.88 -24.11 7.07
N PRO A 33 40.15 -23.80 7.34
CA PRO A 33 41.18 -24.82 7.51
C PRO A 33 41.62 -24.92 8.98
N SER A 34 41.44 -26.11 9.56
CA SER A 34 42.09 -26.53 10.81
C SER A 34 43.38 -27.30 10.49
N GLY A 35 44.42 -27.20 11.34
CA GLY A 35 45.60 -28.08 11.19
C GLY A 35 46.95 -27.52 11.64
N SER A 36 47.23 -27.62 12.94
CA SER A 36 48.55 -27.81 13.56
C SER A 36 49.86 -27.55 12.77
N LYS A 37 50.72 -26.68 13.32
CA LYS A 37 51.97 -27.12 14.00
C LYS A 37 52.57 -26.00 14.86
N CYS A 38 53.37 -26.40 15.86
CA CYS A 38 53.91 -25.50 16.88
C CYS A 38 55.14 -24.73 16.40
N GLN A 39 55.30 -23.49 16.85
CA GLN A 39 56.62 -22.99 17.27
C GLN A 39 56.56 -21.82 18.26
N LYS A 40 57.72 -21.52 18.86
CA LYS A 40 57.89 -20.88 20.17
C LYS A 40 57.47 -19.40 20.17
N ARG A 41 56.85 -18.98 21.29
CA ARG A 41 56.60 -17.59 21.67
C ARG A 41 57.93 -16.85 21.95
N PRO A 42 58.08 -15.59 21.48
CA PRO A 42 58.91 -14.61 22.15
C PRO A 42 58.06 -13.54 22.84
N LEU A 43 58.39 -13.21 24.09
CA LEU A 43 57.92 -12.00 24.75
C LEU A 43 58.71 -10.80 24.20
N THR A 44 58.06 -9.65 23.97
CA THR A 44 58.57 -8.32 24.33
C THR A 44 57.53 -7.25 23.97
N GLY A 45 57.09 -6.47 24.97
CA GLY A 45 56.28 -5.26 24.75
C GLY A 45 57.13 -4.13 24.16
N ARG A 46 57.55 -4.26 22.90
CA ARG A 46 58.40 -3.26 22.23
C ARG A 46 57.51 -2.22 21.54
N CYS A 47 57.30 -1.08 22.20
CA CYS A 47 56.62 0.07 21.60
C CYS A 47 57.48 0.64 20.46
N GLN A 48 57.32 0.08 19.26
CA GLN A 48 58.02 0.56 18.07
C GLN A 48 57.48 1.94 17.71
N LYS A 49 58.29 2.98 18.00
CA LYS A 49 57.98 4.38 17.69
C LYS A 49 58.11 4.59 16.18
N TRP A 50 57.07 4.16 15.44
CA TRP A 50 57.02 4.11 13.98
C TRP A 50 57.60 5.37 13.33
N PRO A 51 58.39 5.26 12.25
CA PRO A 51 58.84 6.41 11.49
C PRO A 51 57.67 7.31 11.07
N LYS A 52 57.84 8.63 11.12
CA LYS A 52 56.77 9.63 10.83
C LYS A 52 56.03 9.37 9.50
N ARG A 53 56.69 8.74 8.53
CA ARG A 53 56.10 8.35 7.22
C ARG A 53 55.07 7.21 7.34
N GLU A 54 55.31 6.23 8.20
CA GLU A 54 54.40 5.09 8.39
C GLU A 54 53.19 5.45 9.26
N GLN A 55 53.38 6.25 10.31
CA GLN A 55 52.26 6.84 11.06
C GLN A 55 51.29 7.60 10.12
N LYS A 56 51.86 8.40 9.20
CA LYS A 56 51.10 9.12 8.15
C LYS A 56 50.42 8.19 7.14
N ARG A 57 50.95 6.98 6.90
CA ARG A 57 50.31 5.94 6.06
C ARG A 57 49.12 5.29 6.79
N GLN A 58 49.28 4.96 8.08
CA GLN A 58 48.23 4.37 8.92
C GLN A 58 47.07 5.35 9.15
N LEU A 59 47.34 6.60 9.51
CA LEU A 59 46.31 7.63 9.67
C LEU A 59 45.48 7.84 8.38
N ARG A 60 46.14 7.87 7.22
CA ARG A 60 45.46 7.93 5.91
C ARG A 60 44.62 6.70 5.59
N ALA A 61 45.01 5.52 6.06
CA ALA A 61 44.22 4.30 5.92
C ALA A 61 42.97 4.36 6.82
N GLN A 62 43.13 4.76 8.09
CA GLN A 62 42.00 4.93 9.03
C GLN A 62 41.02 6.01 8.55
N GLN A 63 41.50 7.14 8.05
CA GLN A 63 40.65 8.18 7.43
C GLN A 63 39.85 7.64 6.24
N LYS A 64 40.47 6.84 5.35
CA LYS A 64 39.78 6.19 4.23
C LYS A 64 38.75 5.15 4.68
N LEU A 65 38.97 4.47 5.80
CA LEU A 65 38.00 3.52 6.36
C LEU A 65 36.81 4.24 7.00
N LYS A 66 37.03 5.32 7.75
CA LYS A 66 35.97 6.17 8.30
C LYS A 66 35.12 6.80 7.19
N GLN A 67 35.74 7.41 6.18
CA GLN A 67 35.06 7.96 5.01
C GLN A 67 34.31 6.93 4.14
N LYS A 68 34.63 5.64 4.26
CA LYS A 68 33.81 4.56 3.67
C LYS A 68 32.61 4.25 4.56
N ALA A 69 32.85 3.94 5.83
CA ALA A 69 31.78 3.65 6.81
C ALA A 69 30.73 4.77 6.90
N GLU A 70 31.14 6.05 6.86
CA GLU A 70 30.25 7.21 6.81
C GLU A 70 29.40 7.24 5.53
N LYS A 71 29.99 6.94 4.36
CA LYS A 71 29.26 6.89 3.08
C LYS A 71 28.33 5.69 2.98
N ASP A 72 28.72 4.55 3.53
CA ASP A 72 27.91 3.34 3.52
C ASP A 72 26.78 3.43 4.57
N ALA A 73 26.99 4.13 5.69
CA ALA A 73 25.93 4.51 6.63
C ALA A 73 24.93 5.50 6.03
N LEU A 74 25.39 6.52 5.29
CA LEU A 74 24.51 7.45 4.56
C LEU A 74 23.70 6.74 3.47
N ARG A 75 24.26 5.73 2.81
CA ARG A 75 23.55 4.86 1.86
C ARG A 75 22.50 3.98 2.55
N ALA A 76 22.83 3.40 3.71
CA ALA A 76 21.87 2.63 4.50
C ALA A 76 20.70 3.50 5.00
N ALA A 77 20.98 4.73 5.44
CA ALA A 77 19.95 5.69 5.85
C ALA A 77 19.04 6.11 4.68
N ALA A 78 19.60 6.31 3.47
CA ALA A 78 18.82 6.58 2.27
C ALA A 78 17.89 5.41 1.89
N ALA A 79 18.36 4.15 2.00
CA ALA A 79 17.55 2.96 1.75
C ALA A 79 16.44 2.74 2.81
N ALA A 80 16.68 3.17 4.06
CA ALA A 80 15.65 3.18 5.10
C ALA A 80 14.55 4.22 4.81
N ALA A 81 14.89 5.36 4.21
CA ALA A 81 13.89 6.38 3.85
C ALA A 81 12.93 5.91 2.73
N THR A 82 13.43 5.21 1.71
CA THR A 82 12.59 4.74 0.60
C THR A 82 11.56 3.69 1.03
N THR A 83 11.92 2.76 1.94
CA THR A 83 11.01 1.69 2.39
C THR A 83 9.85 2.18 3.27
N VAL A 84 9.95 3.39 3.85
CA VAL A 84 8.82 4.04 4.55
C VAL A 84 7.84 4.66 3.56
N VAL A 85 8.34 5.25 2.47
CA VAL A 85 7.52 5.93 1.43
C VAL A 85 6.71 4.93 0.60
N GLU A 86 7.24 3.72 0.34
CA GLU A 86 6.46 2.66 -0.31
C GLU A 86 5.30 2.19 0.57
N LYS A 87 5.53 2.00 1.87
CA LYS A 87 4.45 1.62 2.82
C LYS A 87 3.36 2.69 2.95
N THR A 88 3.68 3.96 2.81
CA THR A 88 2.67 5.05 2.85
C THR A 88 1.93 5.25 1.53
N LYS A 89 2.28 4.53 0.46
CA LYS A 89 1.59 4.57 -0.84
C LYS A 89 0.87 3.26 -1.20
N GLN A 90 1.01 2.22 -0.38
CA GLN A 90 0.32 0.94 -0.58
C GLN A 90 -1.13 0.96 -0.07
N ASP A 91 -1.52 1.87 0.83
CA ASP A 91 -2.92 2.03 1.26
C ASP A 91 -3.85 2.58 0.15
N GLU A 92 -3.34 3.34 -0.83
CA GLU A 92 -4.14 3.81 -1.97
C GLU A 92 -4.22 2.81 -3.13
N LYS A 93 -3.28 1.84 -3.20
CA LYS A 93 -3.46 0.67 -4.04
C LYS A 93 -4.32 -0.35 -3.31
N VAL A 94 -5.64 -0.17 -3.43
CA VAL A 94 -6.60 -1.28 -3.28
C VAL A 94 -6.03 -2.49 -4.02
N ALA A 95 -5.75 -3.56 -3.26
CA ALA A 95 -5.15 -4.78 -3.81
C ALA A 95 -5.94 -5.25 -5.03
N ASP A 96 -5.23 -5.58 -6.11
CA ASP A 96 -5.81 -5.69 -7.45
C ASP A 96 -6.97 -6.70 -7.42
N PRO A 97 -8.24 -6.27 -7.61
CA PRO A 97 -9.42 -7.11 -7.30
C PRO A 97 -9.61 -8.29 -8.28
N SER A 98 -8.60 -8.54 -9.11
CA SER A 98 -8.42 -9.69 -9.98
C SER A 98 -8.04 -10.97 -9.21
N ASP A 99 -7.36 -10.88 -8.05
CA ASP A 99 -7.08 -12.07 -7.24
C ASP A 99 -8.23 -12.41 -6.27
N PRO A 100 -8.84 -13.62 -6.35
CA PRO A 100 -9.96 -13.99 -5.49
C PRO A 100 -9.60 -14.05 -3.99
N GLN A 101 -8.34 -14.35 -3.67
CA GLN A 101 -7.86 -14.58 -2.31
C GLN A 101 -7.50 -13.25 -1.62
N GLU A 102 -7.06 -12.24 -2.37
CA GLU A 102 -6.94 -10.85 -1.91
C GLU A 102 -8.30 -10.18 -1.76
N TYR A 103 -9.21 -10.36 -2.73
CA TYR A 103 -10.59 -9.87 -2.62
C TYR A 103 -11.31 -10.43 -1.38
N PHE A 104 -11.13 -11.73 -1.09
CA PHE A 104 -11.71 -12.35 0.12
C PHE A 104 -11.18 -11.72 1.42
N LYS A 105 -9.85 -11.50 1.54
CA LYS A 105 -9.24 -10.83 2.71
C LYS A 105 -9.78 -9.42 2.88
N LEU A 106 -9.85 -8.65 1.79
CA LEU A 106 -10.40 -7.28 1.79
C LEU A 106 -11.87 -7.27 2.27
N ARG A 107 -12.70 -8.19 1.78
CA ARG A 107 -14.09 -8.29 2.22
C ARG A 107 -14.21 -8.74 3.69
N ALA A 108 -13.33 -9.63 4.18
CA ALA A 108 -13.31 -10.07 5.57
C ALA A 108 -12.98 -8.90 6.52
N ALA A 109 -11.91 -8.15 6.23
CA ALA A 109 -11.55 -6.95 6.99
C ALA A 109 -12.71 -5.93 7.04
N MET A 110 -13.40 -5.70 5.92
CA MET A 110 -14.60 -4.86 5.84
C MET A 110 -15.82 -5.41 6.63
N ILE A 111 -15.87 -6.68 7.01
CA ILE A 111 -16.88 -7.22 7.95
C ILE A 111 -16.45 -6.89 9.39
N GLU A 112 -15.19 -7.12 9.70
CA GLU A 112 -14.62 -6.97 11.03
C GLU A 112 -14.59 -5.51 11.48
N GLU A 113 -14.30 -4.58 10.58
CA GLU A 113 -14.40 -3.13 10.79
C GLU A 113 -15.84 -2.68 11.11
N ARG A 114 -16.86 -3.30 10.49
CA ARG A 114 -18.27 -3.02 10.81
C ARG A 114 -18.64 -3.57 12.20
N ARG A 115 -18.17 -4.77 12.53
CA ARG A 115 -18.35 -5.40 13.85
C ARG A 115 -17.68 -4.60 14.97
N SER A 116 -16.45 -4.09 14.76
CA SER A 116 -15.75 -3.26 15.76
C SER A 116 -16.39 -1.88 15.95
N LYS A 117 -17.02 -1.33 14.90
CA LYS A 117 -17.92 -0.17 14.97
C LYS A 117 -19.29 -0.47 15.61
N GLY A 118 -19.53 -1.69 16.11
CA GLY A 118 -20.78 -2.11 16.75
C GLY A 118 -21.95 -2.36 15.77
N ILE A 119 -21.75 -2.17 14.47
CA ILE A 119 -22.79 -2.33 13.45
C ILE A 119 -22.83 -3.80 13.03
N ASN A 120 -23.87 -4.53 13.45
CA ASN A 120 -24.04 -5.93 13.05
C ASN A 120 -24.23 -6.03 11.51
N PRO A 121 -23.32 -6.67 10.76
CA PRO A 121 -23.42 -6.78 9.31
C PRO A 121 -24.43 -7.86 8.84
N PHE A 122 -25.00 -8.65 9.77
CA PHE A 122 -25.96 -9.72 9.48
C PHE A 122 -27.23 -9.56 10.37
N PRO A 123 -28.21 -8.74 9.95
CA PRO A 123 -29.43 -8.53 10.73
C PRO A 123 -30.30 -9.79 10.76
N HIS A 124 -30.82 -10.14 11.95
CA HIS A 124 -31.64 -11.35 12.15
C HIS A 124 -33.00 -11.29 11.44
N LYS A 125 -33.60 -10.09 11.31
CA LYS A 125 -34.90 -9.92 10.67
C LYS A 125 -34.91 -8.61 9.87
N PHE A 126 -35.22 -8.74 8.59
CA PHE A 126 -35.60 -7.63 7.72
C PHE A 126 -37.07 -7.83 7.32
N HIS A 127 -37.89 -6.79 7.36
CA HIS A 127 -39.29 -6.89 6.96
C HIS A 127 -39.40 -6.54 5.47
N VAL A 128 -39.77 -7.53 4.65
CA VAL A 128 -40.09 -7.34 3.24
C VAL A 128 -41.58 -7.10 3.12
N SER A 129 -41.97 -5.98 2.52
CA SER A 129 -43.36 -5.57 2.30
C SER A 129 -43.97 -6.28 1.09
N ILE A 130 -43.16 -6.45 0.03
CA ILE A 130 -43.62 -6.99 -1.27
C ILE A 130 -42.54 -7.85 -1.94
N ALA A 131 -42.99 -8.92 -2.59
CA ALA A 131 -42.17 -9.82 -3.40
C ALA A 131 -41.77 -9.15 -4.73
N LEU A 132 -40.59 -9.48 -5.27
CA LEU A 132 -40.04 -8.83 -6.47
C LEU A 132 -40.96 -9.00 -7.71
N ALA A 133 -41.47 -10.21 -7.94
CA ALA A 133 -42.40 -10.47 -9.03
C ALA A 133 -43.74 -9.71 -8.86
N LYS A 134 -44.20 -9.55 -7.61
CA LYS A 134 -45.43 -8.79 -7.31
C LYS A 134 -45.27 -7.29 -7.50
N PHE A 135 -44.11 -6.73 -7.14
CA PHE A 135 -43.82 -5.31 -7.36
C PHE A 135 -43.88 -4.99 -8.85
N ILE A 136 -43.22 -5.79 -9.70
CA ILE A 136 -43.21 -5.57 -11.14
C ILE A 136 -44.62 -5.70 -11.72
N ALA A 137 -45.35 -6.77 -11.39
CA ALA A 137 -46.73 -6.95 -11.84
C ALA A 137 -47.73 -5.86 -11.35
N GLN A 138 -47.41 -5.14 -10.27
CA GLN A 138 -48.20 -4.01 -9.79
C GLN A 138 -47.82 -2.67 -10.42
N TYR A 139 -46.63 -2.53 -10.99
CA TYR A 139 -46.08 -1.24 -11.43
C TYR A 139 -45.68 -1.19 -12.92
N ASP A 140 -45.92 -2.26 -13.68
CA ASP A 140 -45.69 -2.36 -15.14
C ASP A 140 -46.48 -1.32 -15.96
N TYR A 141 -47.56 -0.75 -15.40
CA TYR A 141 -48.37 0.29 -16.05
C TYR A 141 -47.79 1.71 -15.97
N LEU A 142 -46.71 1.94 -15.20
CA LEU A 142 -46.15 3.27 -15.02
C LEU A 142 -45.42 3.78 -16.26
N GLU A 143 -45.73 5.02 -16.66
CA GLU A 143 -44.98 5.71 -17.70
C GLU A 143 -43.58 6.13 -17.23
N LYS A 144 -42.72 6.45 -18.20
CA LYS A 144 -41.33 6.86 -17.95
C LYS A 144 -41.30 8.18 -17.17
N ASP A 145 -40.31 8.29 -16.29
CA ASP A 145 -40.04 9.45 -15.43
C ASP A 145 -41.15 9.79 -14.39
N VAL A 146 -42.18 8.95 -14.24
CA VAL A 146 -43.15 9.04 -13.14
C VAL A 146 -42.55 8.50 -11.84
N ILE A 147 -42.61 9.29 -10.77
CA ILE A 147 -42.14 8.93 -9.43
C ILE A 147 -43.30 9.08 -8.44
N LEU A 148 -43.64 7.99 -7.74
CA LEU A 148 -44.64 7.98 -6.67
C LEU A 148 -43.93 8.11 -5.32
N GLU A 149 -43.93 9.30 -4.72
CA GLU A 149 -43.31 9.51 -3.39
C GLU A 149 -44.20 9.02 -2.23
N ASP A 150 -45.51 8.83 -2.45
CA ASP A 150 -46.49 8.44 -1.42
C ASP A 150 -46.38 6.98 -0.93
N VAL A 151 -45.67 6.11 -1.68
CA VAL A 151 -45.71 4.65 -1.44
C VAL A 151 -44.31 4.08 -1.14
N VAL A 152 -44.08 3.72 0.12
CA VAL A 152 -42.80 3.16 0.60
C VAL A 152 -42.88 1.63 0.70
N HIS A 153 -42.12 0.93 -0.13
CA HIS A 153 -42.01 -0.54 -0.12
C HIS A 153 -40.64 -1.01 0.37
N SER A 154 -40.60 -1.96 1.31
CA SER A 154 -39.36 -2.67 1.66
C SER A 154 -39.19 -3.92 0.80
N VAL A 155 -38.08 -3.99 0.04
CA VAL A 155 -37.78 -5.05 -0.95
C VAL A 155 -36.41 -5.66 -0.64
N ALA A 156 -36.24 -6.96 -0.91
CA ALA A 156 -34.97 -7.68 -0.74
C ALA A 156 -34.58 -8.45 -2.01
N GLY A 157 -33.27 -8.66 -2.21
CA GLY A 157 -32.72 -9.41 -3.33
C GLY A 157 -31.20 -9.45 -3.31
N ARG A 158 -30.59 -10.14 -4.29
CA ARG A 158 -29.13 -10.16 -4.47
C ARG A 158 -28.71 -9.08 -5.46
N ILE A 159 -27.77 -8.22 -5.07
CA ILE A 159 -27.12 -7.28 -6.00
C ILE A 159 -26.26 -8.09 -6.99
N PHE A 160 -26.48 -7.89 -8.29
CA PHE A 160 -25.69 -8.52 -9.35
C PHE A 160 -24.71 -7.55 -10.00
N SER A 161 -25.11 -6.28 -10.14
CA SER A 161 -24.25 -5.20 -10.62
C SER A 161 -24.47 -3.93 -9.82
N LYS A 162 -23.41 -3.12 -9.71
CA LYS A 162 -23.40 -1.73 -9.23
C LYS A 162 -22.77 -0.88 -10.32
N ARG A 163 -23.43 0.19 -10.73
CA ARG A 163 -22.92 1.16 -11.72
C ARG A 163 -23.13 2.58 -11.23
N GLU A 164 -22.11 3.41 -11.32
CA GLU A 164 -22.09 4.78 -10.81
C GLU A 164 -22.20 5.77 -11.97
N ALA A 165 -23.06 6.77 -11.84
CA ALA A 165 -23.35 7.78 -12.86
C ALA A 165 -23.03 9.17 -12.31
N GLY A 166 -21.74 9.41 -12.05
CA GLY A 166 -21.26 10.55 -11.28
C GLY A 166 -21.50 10.40 -9.78
N GLY A 167 -21.03 11.37 -8.99
CA GLY A 167 -20.93 11.25 -7.52
C GLY A 167 -22.24 11.27 -6.72
N LYS A 168 -23.41 11.42 -7.38
CA LYS A 168 -24.73 11.49 -6.70
C LYS A 168 -25.72 10.38 -7.11
N LEU A 169 -25.51 9.69 -8.23
CA LEU A 169 -26.44 8.71 -8.77
C LEU A 169 -25.74 7.34 -8.88
N ILE A 170 -26.30 6.34 -8.21
CA ILE A 170 -25.82 4.96 -8.27
C ILE A 170 -27.01 4.07 -8.63
N PHE A 171 -26.84 3.21 -9.62
CA PHE A 171 -27.82 2.17 -9.95
C PHE A 171 -27.34 0.81 -9.45
N TYR A 172 -28.27 0.03 -8.92
CA TYR A 172 -28.05 -1.37 -8.55
C TYR A 172 -29.02 -2.27 -9.29
N ASP A 173 -28.51 -3.34 -9.89
CA ASP A 173 -29.35 -4.38 -10.52
C ASP A 173 -29.62 -5.50 -9.50
N LEU A 174 -30.75 -5.41 -8.79
CA LEU A 174 -31.23 -6.45 -7.88
C LEU A 174 -31.83 -7.63 -8.65
N HIS A 175 -31.58 -8.84 -8.17
CA HIS A 175 -32.12 -10.08 -8.70
C HIS A 175 -32.72 -10.94 -7.59
N GLY A 176 -33.86 -11.58 -7.87
CA GLY A 176 -34.56 -12.50 -6.97
C GLY A 176 -35.85 -12.99 -7.62
N GLU A 177 -36.38 -14.13 -7.18
CA GLU A 177 -37.60 -14.73 -7.76
C GLU A 177 -37.51 -14.93 -9.29
N GLY A 178 -36.31 -15.21 -9.82
CA GLY A 178 -36.05 -15.29 -11.27
C GLY A 178 -36.14 -13.96 -12.04
N THR A 179 -36.47 -12.86 -11.36
CA THR A 179 -36.76 -11.55 -11.96
C THR A 179 -35.67 -10.53 -11.59
N ARG A 180 -35.58 -9.43 -12.35
CA ARG A 180 -34.62 -8.33 -12.15
C ARG A 180 -35.33 -7.01 -11.86
N LEU A 181 -34.80 -6.22 -10.93
CA LEU A 181 -35.30 -4.90 -10.57
C LEU A 181 -34.13 -3.91 -10.51
N GLN A 182 -34.28 -2.75 -11.15
CA GLN A 182 -33.30 -1.68 -11.11
C GLN A 182 -33.62 -0.72 -9.95
N VAL A 183 -32.69 -0.58 -9.01
CA VAL A 183 -32.77 0.45 -7.96
C VAL A 183 -32.01 1.69 -8.42
N LEU A 184 -32.66 2.85 -8.40
CA LEU A 184 -32.04 4.16 -8.58
C LEU A 184 -31.80 4.75 -7.19
N ALA A 185 -30.54 4.80 -6.75
CA ALA A 185 -30.14 5.46 -5.51
C ALA A 185 -29.64 6.87 -5.84
N ASN A 186 -30.35 7.89 -5.35
CA ASN A 186 -30.04 9.30 -5.56
C ASN A 186 -29.70 9.99 -4.23
N ALA A 187 -28.52 10.62 -4.15
CA ALA A 187 -28.17 11.54 -3.09
C ALA A 187 -28.74 12.94 -3.38
N ARG A 188 -30.01 13.15 -3.00
CA ARG A 188 -30.63 14.49 -2.88
C ARG A 188 -29.72 15.37 -2.00
#